data_AF-A0A3B8HMN2-F1
#
_entry.id   AF-A0A3B8HMN2-F1
#
_cell.length_a   1.000
_cell.length_b   1.000
_cell.length_c   1.000
_cell.angle_alpha   90.00
_cell.angle_beta   90.00
_cell.angle_gamma   90.00
#
_symmetry.space_group_name_H-M   'P 1'
#
loop_
_entity.id
_entity.type
_entity.pdbx_description
1 polymer ?
#
loop_
_entity_poly.entity_id
_entity_poly.type
_entity_poly.pdbx_seq_one_letter_code
_entity_poly.pdbx_strand_id
1 'polypeptide(L)'
;MTRAESQDNNDNAMRSWLVLMGIAASFLVWGLLVYVSVGDKGAPNWNFGVVEDIPGQSSYSTHETKRLPSLIPSSETAGQNATRQHVME
;
A
#
# COMPACT_ATOMS: atom_id res chain seq x y z
N MET A 1 -7.75 52.13 -46.65
CA MET A 1 -7.74 50.94 -45.78
C MET A 1 -9.17 50.68 -45.34
N THR A 2 -9.82 49.77 -46.03
CA THR A 2 -11.28 49.69 -46.19
C THR A 2 -11.74 48.36 -45.62
N ARG A 3 -12.58 48.42 -44.57
CA ARG A 3 -13.40 47.39 -43.88
C ARG A 3 -13.03 45.89 -44.03
N ALA A 4 -12.82 45.38 -45.24
CA ALA A 4 -12.33 44.05 -45.53
C ALA A 4 -10.99 43.73 -44.81
N GLU A 5 -10.00 44.62 -44.87
CA GLU A 5 -8.70 44.39 -44.19
C GLU A 5 -8.84 44.28 -42.66
N SER A 6 -9.77 45.04 -42.08
CA SER A 6 -10.05 44.96 -40.64
C SER A 6 -10.73 43.65 -40.25
N GLN A 7 -11.54 43.08 -41.13
CA GLN A 7 -12.29 41.85 -40.85
C GLN A 7 -11.36 40.64 -40.92
N ASP A 8 -10.49 40.57 -41.93
CA ASP A 8 -9.48 39.51 -42.05
C ASP A 8 -8.52 39.49 -40.85
N ASN A 9 -8.09 40.67 -40.38
CA ASN A 9 -7.24 40.76 -39.19
C ASN A 9 -7.93 40.22 -37.92
N ASN A 10 -9.22 40.51 -37.74
CA ASN A 10 -9.98 40.02 -36.60
C ASN A 10 -10.18 38.50 -36.65
N ASP A 11 -10.49 37.95 -37.84
CA ASP A 11 -10.67 36.50 -38.02
C ASP A 11 -9.37 35.74 -37.72
N ASN A 12 -8.23 36.25 -38.19
CA ASN A 12 -6.91 35.69 -37.89
C ASN A 12 -6.53 35.79 -36.40
N ALA A 13 -6.88 36.91 -35.75
CA ALA A 13 -6.66 37.11 -34.32
C ALA A 13 -7.52 36.15 -33.49
N MET A 14 -8.81 36.01 -33.81
CA MET A 14 -9.73 35.09 -33.12
C MET A 14 -9.28 33.63 -33.27
N ARG A 15 -8.85 33.23 -34.47
CA ARG A 15 -8.36 31.88 -34.74
C ARG A 15 -7.09 31.57 -33.95
N SER A 16 -6.17 32.53 -33.86
CA SER A 16 -4.96 32.39 -33.04
C SER A 16 -5.30 32.23 -31.56
N TRP A 17 -6.19 33.08 -31.03
CA TRP A 17 -6.66 32.98 -29.64
C TRP A 17 -7.33 31.64 -29.34
N LEU A 18 -8.15 31.12 -30.26
CA LEU A 18 -8.78 29.80 -30.10
C LEU A 18 -7.75 28.68 -30.02
N VAL A 19 -6.68 28.74 -30.82
CA VAL A 19 -5.58 27.75 -30.77
C VAL A 19 -4.85 27.83 -29.43
N LEU A 20 -4.53 29.04 -28.96
CA LEU A 20 -3.89 29.23 -27.66
C LEU A 20 -4.75 28.68 -26.51
N MET A 21 -6.04 29.01 -26.50
CA MET A 21 -7.00 28.49 -25.51
C MET A 21 -7.15 26.97 -25.60
N GLY A 22 -7.16 26.41 -26.81
CA GLY A 22 -7.23 24.97 -27.03
C GLY A 22 -6.01 24.22 -26.47
N ILE A 23 -4.80 24.75 -26.70
CA ILE A 23 -3.57 24.20 -26.14
C ILE A 23 -3.58 24.30 -24.61
N ALA A 24 -3.92 25.47 -24.05
CA ALA A 24 -4.00 25.68 -22.60
C ALA A 24 -5.01 24.73 -21.94
N ALA A 25 -6.21 24.60 -22.52
CA ALA A 25 -7.24 23.68 -22.05
C ALA A 25 -6.77 22.23 -22.12
N SER A 26 -6.02 21.85 -23.15
CA SER A 26 -5.46 20.49 -23.29
C SER A 26 -4.52 20.15 -22.14
N PHE A 27 -3.65 21.09 -21.72
CA PHE A 27 -2.78 20.90 -20.56
C PHE A 27 -3.56 20.75 -19.25
N LEU A 28 -4.63 21.54 -19.06
CA LEU A 28 -5.47 21.43 -17.88
C LEU A 28 -6.21 20.10 -17.82
N VAL A 29 -6.81 19.67 -18.94
CA VAL A 29 -7.48 18.37 -19.04
C VAL A 29 -6.50 17.24 -18.80
N TRP A 30 -5.33 17.28 -19.41
CA TRP A 30 -4.29 16.27 -19.20
C TRP A 30 -3.83 16.22 -17.75
N GLY A 31 -3.53 17.37 -17.14
CA GLY A 31 -3.14 17.46 -15.73
C GLY A 31 -4.23 16.91 -14.80
N LEU A 32 -5.50 17.21 -15.07
CA LEU A 32 -6.64 16.67 -14.31
C LEU A 32 -6.75 15.15 -14.46
N LEU A 33 -6.58 14.61 -15.67
CA LEU A 33 -6.62 13.16 -15.90
C LEU A 33 -5.50 12.43 -15.16
N VAL A 34 -4.28 12.99 -15.17
CA VAL A 34 -3.15 12.45 -14.41
C VAL A 34 -3.45 12.48 -12.91
N TYR A 35 -3.98 13.59 -12.40
CA TYR A 35 -4.37 13.71 -10.99
C TYR A 35 -5.45 12.69 -10.60
N VAL A 36 -6.48 12.49 -11.41
CA VAL A 36 -7.53 11.50 -11.12
C VAL A 36 -6.99 10.05 -11.21
N SER A 37 -6.08 9.80 -12.15
CA SER A 37 -5.56 8.45 -12.38
C SER A 37 -4.53 8.02 -11.35
N VAL A 38 -3.61 8.92 -10.98
CA VAL A 38 -2.40 8.63 -10.19
C VAL A 38 -2.33 9.44 -8.89
N GLY A 39 -3.12 10.51 -8.75
CA GLY A 39 -3.14 11.35 -7.55
C GLY A 39 -3.51 10.56 -6.30
N ASP A 40 -3.29 11.19 -5.15
CA ASP A 40 -3.45 10.55 -3.85
C ASP A 40 -4.87 10.04 -3.65
N LYS A 41 -5.06 8.72 -3.80
CA LYS A 41 -6.35 8.03 -3.59
C LYS A 41 -6.56 7.67 -2.11
N GLY A 42 -5.69 8.17 -1.23
CA GLY A 42 -5.66 7.82 0.18
C GLY A 42 -4.94 6.50 0.44
N ALA A 43 -4.84 6.17 1.73
CA ALA A 43 -4.26 4.90 2.16
C ALA A 43 -5.05 3.73 1.54
N PRO A 44 -4.40 2.80 0.84
CA PRO A 44 -5.08 1.61 0.32
C PRO A 44 -5.74 0.86 1.47
N ASN A 45 -6.94 0.33 1.22
CA ASN A 45 -7.72 -0.44 2.20
C ASN A 45 -7.13 -1.83 2.50
N TRP A 46 -5.86 -2.05 2.18
CA TRP A 46 -5.18 -3.30 2.46
C TRP A 46 -5.22 -3.56 3.95
N ASN A 47 -5.96 -4.59 4.33
CA ASN A 47 -5.91 -5.13 5.66
C ASN A 47 -4.56 -5.84 5.80
N PHE A 48 -3.59 -5.18 6.42
CA PHE A 48 -2.29 -5.78 6.72
C PHE A 48 -2.41 -6.98 7.68
N GLY A 49 -3.59 -7.24 8.22
CA GLY A 49 -3.81 -8.28 9.22
C GLY A 49 -2.93 -8.06 10.44
N VAL A 50 -3.04 -8.96 11.39
CA VAL A 50 -1.93 -9.19 12.32
C VAL A 50 -1.04 -10.19 11.61
N VAL A 51 -0.06 -9.71 10.83
CA VAL A 51 1.05 -10.59 10.48
C VAL A 51 1.77 -10.85 11.78
N GLU A 52 1.59 -12.06 12.32
CA GLU A 52 2.33 -12.49 13.49
C GLU A 52 3.81 -12.51 13.12
N ASP A 53 4.58 -11.59 13.70
CA ASP A 53 6.01 -11.42 13.42
C ASP A 53 6.78 -12.54 14.12
N ILE A 54 6.53 -13.78 13.70
CA ILE A 54 7.18 -14.97 14.22
C ILE A 54 8.46 -15.18 13.40
N PRO A 55 9.65 -14.87 13.95
CA PRO A 55 10.90 -15.18 13.28
C PRO A 55 10.97 -16.70 13.03
N GLY A 56 11.14 -17.11 11.77
CA GLY A 56 11.32 -18.51 11.40
C GLY A 56 10.12 -19.24 10.78
N GLN A 57 8.96 -18.60 10.59
CA GLN A 57 7.77 -19.26 10.00
C GLN A 57 7.74 -19.29 8.46
N SER A 58 8.42 -18.36 7.78
CA SER A 58 8.45 -18.37 6.31
C SER A 58 9.32 -19.52 5.80
N SER A 59 8.90 -20.18 4.71
CA SER A 59 9.67 -21.26 4.05
C SER A 59 11.07 -20.85 3.56
N TYR A 60 11.34 -19.55 3.51
CA TYR A 60 12.63 -18.94 3.15
C TYR A 60 13.39 -18.36 4.34
N SER A 61 12.96 -18.63 5.58
CA SER A 61 13.65 -18.09 6.76
C SER A 61 14.99 -18.77 6.94
N THR A 62 16.06 -17.97 7.00
CA THR A 62 17.42 -18.40 7.36
C THR A 62 17.61 -18.57 8.86
N HIS A 63 16.62 -18.21 9.68
CA HIS A 63 16.66 -18.34 11.14
C HIS A 63 15.81 -19.54 11.56
N GLU A 64 16.39 -20.48 12.30
CA GLU A 64 15.60 -21.56 12.89
C GLU A 64 14.59 -21.00 13.90
N THR A 65 13.36 -21.50 13.88
CA THR A 65 12.38 -21.23 14.94
C THR A 65 12.95 -21.74 16.25
N LYS A 66 13.51 -20.85 17.07
CA LYS A 66 14.11 -21.21 18.35
C LYS A 66 12.98 -21.62 19.29
N ARG A 67 12.66 -22.92 19.34
CA ARG A 67 11.86 -23.48 20.43
C ARG A 67 12.62 -23.26 21.72
N LEU A 68 12.19 -22.29 22.53
CA LEU A 68 12.66 -22.12 23.90
C LEU A 68 12.32 -23.39 24.68
N PRO A 69 13.31 -24.13 25.21
CA PRO A 69 13.04 -25.21 26.15
C PRO A 69 12.84 -24.59 27.53
N SER A 70 11.58 -24.44 28.02
CA SER A 70 11.27 -24.46 29.48
C SER A 70 9.87 -24.05 29.93
N LEU A 71 8.92 -23.61 29.10
CA LEU A 71 7.58 -23.24 29.64
C LEU A 71 6.54 -24.38 29.65
N ILE A 72 6.92 -25.60 29.26
CA ILE A 72 6.10 -26.78 29.51
C ILE A 72 6.76 -27.53 30.66
N PRO A 73 6.21 -27.49 31.90
CA PRO A 73 6.64 -28.45 32.91
C PRO A 73 6.38 -29.83 32.34
N SER A 74 7.44 -30.62 32.18
CA SER A 74 7.35 -32.02 31.76
C SER A 74 6.32 -32.71 32.64
N SER A 75 5.20 -33.12 32.06
CA SER A 75 4.17 -33.93 32.71
C SER A 75 4.70 -35.30 33.17
N GLU A 76 5.97 -35.60 32.88
CA GLU A 76 6.69 -36.80 33.29
C GLU A 76 7.16 -36.78 34.76
N THR A 77 7.14 -35.64 35.46
CA THR A 77 7.55 -35.55 36.87
C THR A 77 6.38 -35.60 37.87
N ALA A 78 5.15 -35.86 37.40
CA ALA A 78 3.99 -36.08 38.29
C ALA A 78 3.75 -37.57 38.60
N GLY A 79 4.29 -38.50 37.80
CA GLY A 79 4.02 -39.93 37.93
C GLY A 79 4.93 -40.71 38.87
N GLN A 80 6.11 -40.20 39.25
CA GLN A 80 7.10 -40.99 40.01
C GLN A 80 7.07 -40.77 41.52
N ASN A 81 6.55 -39.65 42.03
CA ASN A 81 6.52 -39.39 43.47
C ASN A 81 5.27 -39.93 44.19
N ALA A 82 4.21 -40.33 43.48
CA ALA A 82 3.02 -40.90 44.09
C ALA A 82 3.22 -42.35 44.59
N THR A 83 4.15 -43.11 43.99
CA THR A 83 4.36 -44.52 44.33
C THR A 83 5.37 -44.72 45.47
N ARG A 84 6.16 -43.70 45.84
CA ARG A 84 7.21 -43.86 46.85
C ARG A 84 6.79 -43.46 48.28
N GLN A 85 5.60 -42.90 48.47
CA GLN A 85 5.10 -42.58 49.82
C GLN A 85 4.09 -43.59 50.39
N HIS A 86 3.85 -44.72 49.70
CA HIS A 86 2.95 -45.77 50.18
C HIS A 86 3.66 -47.11 50.47
N VAL A 87 4.96 -47.09 50.80
CA VAL A 87 5.68 -48.27 51.30
C VAL A 87 6.70 -47.84 52.35
N MET A 88 6.21 -47.34 53.49
CA MET A 88 6.85 -47.46 54.80
C MET A 88 5.76 -47.39 55.86
N GLU A 89 5.02 -48.49 56.01
CA GLU A 89 4.54 -49.02 57.29
C GLU A 89 4.62 -50.55 57.24
#